data_AF-A0A0G0T9K0-F1
#
_entry.id   AF-A0A0G0T9K0-F1
#
_cell.length_a   1.000
_cell.length_b   1.000
_cell.length_c   1.000
_cell.angle_alpha   90.00
_cell.angle_beta   90.00
_cell.angle_gamma   90.00
#
_symmetry.space_group_name_H-M   'P 1'
#
loop_
_entity.id
_entity.type
_entity.pdbx_description
1 polymer ?
#
loop_
_entity_poly.entity_id
_entity_poly.type
_entity_poly.pdbx_seq_one_letter_code
_entity_poly.pdbx_strand_id
1 'polypeptide(L)'
;MSSTQFWVGMLVPPIIKWASPVLKKFFNLEEFDTKIQARITTRQYPVYFAFLYGLWITALLASGIIVLLIFMIYGPAIFPDKNYGVPVFLGLINMIGVWFIFGAVLDGLFWRISSENFRDYVMFRQLESGWGYDIKQQIITLFKIGFVYYLVMLPLILFLLF
;
A
#
# COMPACT_ATOMS: atom_id res chain seq x y z
N MET A 1 -12.06 -10.26 -19.89
CA MET A 1 -11.44 -9.87 -18.61
C MET A 1 -9.93 -10.03 -18.77
N SER A 2 -9.16 -8.94 -18.85
CA SER A 2 -7.72 -9.02 -19.09
C SER A 2 -6.96 -9.15 -17.76
N SER A 3 -5.92 -9.98 -17.77
CA SER A 3 -5.00 -10.31 -16.67
C SER A 3 -4.33 -9.11 -16.00
N THR A 4 -4.45 -7.91 -16.57
CA THR A 4 -3.91 -6.65 -16.04
C THR A 4 -4.74 -6.11 -14.86
N GLN A 5 -6.03 -6.47 -14.76
CA GLN A 5 -6.88 -6.08 -13.63
C GLN A 5 -6.53 -6.83 -12.33
N PHE A 6 -5.81 -7.95 -12.44
CA PHE A 6 -5.44 -8.79 -11.30
C PHE A 6 -4.35 -8.15 -10.41
N TRP A 7 -3.37 -7.47 -11.03
CA TRP A 7 -2.21 -6.92 -10.32
C TRP A 7 -2.45 -5.56 -9.66
N VAL A 8 -3.36 -4.74 -10.22
CA VAL A 8 -3.67 -3.39 -9.71
C VAL A 8 -4.43 -3.46 -8.37
N GLY A 9 -4.97 -4.62 -8.02
CA GLY A 9 -5.82 -4.80 -6.84
C GLY A 9 -5.17 -5.42 -5.61
N MET A 10 -3.86 -5.67 -5.53
CA MET A 10 -3.42 -6.75 -4.65
C MET A 10 -3.03 -6.42 -3.21
N LEU A 11 -2.59 -5.20 -2.84
CA LEU A 11 -2.02 -4.99 -1.48
C LEU A 11 -2.57 -3.87 -0.61
N VAL A 12 -3.48 -3.05 -1.13
CA VAL A 12 -4.26 -2.05 -0.35
C VAL A 12 -5.74 -2.01 -0.76
N PRO A 13 -6.09 -2.13 -2.06
CA PRO A 13 -7.48 -2.04 -2.52
C PRO A 13 -8.46 -3.05 -1.89
N PRO A 14 -8.17 -4.34 -1.67
CA PRO A 14 -9.20 -5.29 -1.24
C PRO A 14 -9.58 -5.10 0.21
N ILE A 15 -8.62 -4.80 1.09
CA ILE A 15 -8.86 -4.69 2.53
C ILE A 15 -9.86 -3.57 2.81
N ILE A 16 -9.77 -2.45 2.10
CA ILE A 16 -10.70 -1.33 2.25
C ILE A 16 -11.94 -1.52 1.34
N LYS A 17 -11.90 -2.32 0.26
CA LYS A 17 -13.09 -2.64 -0.58
C LYS A 17 -14.06 -3.56 0.15
N TRP A 18 -13.48 -4.50 0.90
CA TRP A 18 -14.16 -5.46 1.75
C TRP A 18 -14.35 -4.95 3.17
N ALA A 19 -13.72 -3.81 3.50
CA ALA A 19 -13.99 -3.11 4.73
C ALA A 19 -15.47 -2.69 4.74
N SER A 20 -16.19 -3.13 5.76
CA SER A 20 -17.60 -2.81 5.93
C SER A 20 -17.80 -1.28 5.94
N PRO A 21 -19.02 -0.77 5.67
CA PRO A 21 -19.34 0.65 5.78
C PRO A 21 -18.87 1.29 7.10
N VAL A 22 -18.75 0.50 8.17
CA VAL A 22 -18.22 0.91 9.48
C VAL A 22 -16.75 1.29 9.43
N LEU A 23 -15.91 0.54 8.71
CA LEU A 23 -14.49 0.85 8.54
C LEU A 23 -14.29 2.08 7.65
N LYS A 24 -15.12 2.24 6.60
CA LYS A 24 -15.12 3.48 5.78
C LYS A 24 -15.44 4.71 6.63
N LYS A 25 -16.43 4.59 7.53
CA LYS A 25 -16.81 5.63 8.49
C LYS A 25 -15.75 5.85 9.58
N PHE A 26 -15.07 4.80 10.02
CA PHE A 26 -13.99 4.86 11.03
C PHE A 26 -12.77 5.62 10.50
N PHE A 27 -12.45 5.47 9.22
CA PHE A 27 -11.31 6.15 8.58
C PHE A 27 -11.67 7.50 7.94
N ASN A 28 -12.96 7.85 7.91
CA ASN A 28 -13.48 9.12 7.38
C ASN A 28 -12.98 9.40 5.95
N LEU A 29 -13.03 8.36 5.10
CA LEU A 29 -12.61 8.44 3.71
C LEU A 29 -13.71 9.12 2.87
N GLU A 30 -13.40 10.26 2.29
CA GLU A 30 -14.25 11.02 1.40
C GLU A 30 -14.00 10.59 -0.05
N GLU A 31 -15.08 10.30 -0.75
CA GLU A 31 -15.04 10.02 -2.19
C GLU A 31 -14.69 11.29 -2.96
N PHE A 32 -14.07 11.13 -4.13
CA PHE A 32 -13.82 12.25 -5.03
C PHE A 32 -15.13 12.97 -5.34
N ASP A 33 -15.10 14.31 -5.28
CA ASP A 33 -16.27 15.09 -5.65
C ASP A 33 -16.64 14.87 -7.13
N THR A 34 -17.89 15.19 -7.48
CA THR A 34 -18.40 15.00 -8.83
C THR A 34 -17.62 15.80 -9.88
N LYS A 35 -17.01 16.93 -9.49
CA LYS A 35 -16.20 17.78 -10.36
C LYS A 35 -14.84 17.14 -10.69
N ILE A 36 -14.16 16.57 -9.71
CA ILE A 36 -12.90 15.83 -9.86
C ILE A 36 -13.17 14.59 -10.70
N GLN A 37 -14.23 13.84 -10.41
CA GLN A 37 -14.61 12.67 -11.21
C GLN A 37 -14.86 13.05 -12.68
N ALA A 38 -15.61 14.11 -12.95
CA ALA A 38 -15.81 14.60 -14.31
C ALA A 38 -14.49 15.05 -14.97
N ARG A 39 -13.63 15.77 -14.25
CA ARG A 39 -12.33 16.22 -14.76
C ARG A 39 -11.42 15.06 -15.16
N ILE A 40 -11.32 14.02 -14.32
CA ILE A 40 -10.40 12.90 -14.56
C ILE A 40 -10.95 11.92 -15.60
N THR A 41 -12.28 11.76 -15.71
CA THR A 41 -12.87 10.82 -16.69
C THR A 41 -12.95 11.39 -18.12
N THR A 42 -13.06 12.71 -18.26
CA THR A 42 -13.13 13.37 -19.58
C THR A 42 -11.77 13.58 -20.25
N ARG A 43 -10.67 13.39 -19.50
CA ARG A 43 -9.31 13.67 -19.97
C ARG A 43 -8.73 12.47 -20.72
N GLN A 44 -8.03 12.74 -21.82
CA GLN A 44 -7.18 11.72 -22.46
C GLN A 44 -5.78 11.75 -21.83
N TYR A 45 -5.31 10.58 -21.43
CA TYR A 45 -4.01 10.42 -20.79
C TYR A 45 -2.99 9.80 -21.75
N PRO A 46 -1.73 10.28 -21.74
CA PRO A 46 -0.66 9.66 -22.51
C PRO A 46 -0.44 8.20 -22.12
N VAL A 47 -0.13 7.35 -23.10
CA VAL A 47 0.09 5.90 -22.89
C VAL A 47 1.20 5.63 -21.88
N TYR A 48 2.26 6.44 -21.87
CA TYR A 48 3.40 6.26 -20.95
C TYR A 48 3.02 6.46 -19.47
N PHE A 49 1.88 7.08 -19.16
CA PHE A 49 1.40 7.17 -17.77
C PHE A 49 1.05 5.81 -17.18
N ALA A 50 0.61 4.85 -17.99
CA ALA A 50 0.38 3.47 -17.54
C ALA A 50 1.68 2.82 -17.04
N PHE A 51 2.79 3.07 -17.74
CA PHE A 51 4.11 2.60 -17.34
C PHE A 51 4.58 3.26 -16.04
N LEU A 52 4.45 4.59 -15.93
CA LEU A 52 4.81 5.31 -14.70
C LEU A 52 3.98 4.85 -13.49
N TYR A 53 2.69 4.59 -13.69
CA TYR A 53 1.83 4.03 -12.65
C TYR A 53 2.26 2.61 -12.27
N GLY A 54 2.64 1.78 -13.25
CA GLY A 54 3.23 0.46 -12.98
C GLY A 54 4.50 0.53 -12.14
N LEU A 55 5.40 1.48 -12.43
CA LEU A 55 6.60 1.72 -11.64
C LEU A 55 6.27 2.18 -10.22
N TRP A 56 5.30 3.08 -10.06
CA TRP A 56 4.81 3.52 -8.76
C TRP A 56 4.38 2.32 -7.91
N ILE A 57 3.47 1.49 -8.43
CA ILE A 57 2.97 0.32 -7.70
C ILE A 57 4.11 -0.66 -7.41
N THR A 58 4.98 -0.93 -8.39
CA THR A 58 6.12 -1.82 -8.20
C THR A 58 7.04 -1.35 -7.08
N ALA A 59 7.33 -0.05 -7.01
CA ALA A 59 8.15 0.52 -5.94
C ALA A 59 7.49 0.38 -4.56
N LEU A 60 6.17 0.59 -4.47
CA LEU A 60 5.42 0.36 -3.23
C LEU A 60 5.51 -1.12 -2.80
N LEU A 61 5.33 -2.06 -3.73
CA LEU A 61 5.40 -3.49 -3.44
C LEU A 61 6.82 -3.95 -3.07
N ALA A 62 7.83 -3.44 -3.78
CA ALA A 62 9.22 -3.77 -3.53
C ALA A 62 9.65 -3.43 -2.11
N SER A 63 9.10 -2.37 -1.50
CA SER A 63 9.49 -1.94 -0.15
C SER A 63 9.33 -3.03 0.91
N GLY A 64 8.18 -3.72 0.96
CA GLY A 64 7.97 -4.82 1.88
C GLY A 64 8.74 -6.08 1.50
N ILE A 65 8.87 -6.38 0.20
CA ILE A 65 9.62 -7.55 -0.29
C ILE A 65 11.09 -7.45 0.12
N ILE A 66 11.69 -6.25 0.00
CA ILE A 66 13.07 -6.00 0.43
C ILE A 66 13.24 -6.34 1.91
N VAL A 67 12.27 -5.97 2.76
CA VAL A 67 12.33 -6.28 4.19
C VAL A 67 12.27 -7.78 4.44
N LEU A 68 11.38 -8.51 3.77
CA LEU A 68 11.37 -9.97 3.85
C LEU A 68 12.74 -10.56 3.46
N LEU A 69 13.33 -10.11 2.35
CA LEU A 69 14.64 -10.58 1.91
C LEU A 69 15.75 -10.26 2.92
N ILE A 70 15.73 -9.09 3.55
CA ILE A 70 16.68 -8.73 4.60
C ILE A 70 16.60 -9.73 5.76
N PHE A 71 15.39 -10.07 6.23
CA PHE A 71 15.20 -11.06 7.29
C PHE A 71 15.61 -12.47 6.86
N MET A 72 15.36 -12.86 5.61
CA MET A 72 15.78 -14.16 5.08
C MET A 72 17.30 -14.31 4.96
N ILE A 73 18.00 -13.23 4.60
CA ILE A 73 19.45 -13.23 4.35
C ILE A 73 20.23 -13.00 5.64
N TYR A 74 19.87 -11.96 6.39
CA TYR A 74 20.63 -11.51 7.56
C TYR A 74 20.04 -11.98 8.90
N GLY A 75 18.76 -12.33 8.92
CA GLY A 75 18.09 -12.74 10.15
C GLY A 75 18.72 -13.95 10.87
N PRO A 76 19.23 -14.99 10.18
CA PRO A 76 19.95 -16.09 10.86
C PRO A 76 21.23 -15.66 11.56
N ALA A 77 21.93 -14.64 11.04
CA ALA A 77 23.12 -14.09 11.69
C ALA A 77 22.76 -13.20 12.90
N ILE A 78 21.60 -12.54 12.86
CA ILE A 78 21.10 -11.68 13.95
C ILE A 78 20.48 -12.50 15.08
N PHE A 79 19.85 -13.63 14.75
CA PHE A 79 19.18 -14.53 15.68
C PHE A 79 19.74 -15.96 15.59
N PRO A 80 21.02 -16.17 15.96
CA PRO A 80 21.71 -17.45 15.74
C PRO A 80 21.11 -18.61 16.53
N ASP A 81 20.46 -18.33 17.66
CA ASP A 81 19.87 -19.35 18.54
C ASP A 81 18.46 -19.77 18.10
N LYS A 82 17.90 -19.15 17.06
CA LYS A 82 16.55 -19.43 16.56
C LYS A 82 16.64 -20.22 15.25
N ASN A 83 15.65 -21.11 15.02
CA ASN A 83 15.53 -21.80 13.74
C ASN A 83 15.26 -20.79 12.61
N TYR A 84 15.79 -21.03 11.41
CA TYR A 84 15.61 -20.23 10.20
C TYR A 84 14.16 -19.79 9.95
N GLY A 85 13.19 -20.63 10.28
CA GLY A 85 11.77 -20.30 10.16
C GLY A 85 11.33 -19.06 10.95
N VAL A 86 11.95 -18.77 12.11
CA VAL A 86 11.62 -17.62 12.96
C VAL A 86 11.99 -16.30 12.26
N PRO A 87 13.23 -16.08 11.79
CA PRO A 87 13.57 -14.93 10.96
C PRO A 87 12.67 -14.75 9.73
N VAL A 88 12.35 -15.83 9.00
CA VAL A 88 11.46 -15.74 7.83
C VAL A 88 10.08 -15.23 8.24
N PHE A 89 9.51 -15.78 9.32
CA PHE A 89 8.18 -15.39 9.79
C PHE A 89 8.17 -13.95 10.32
N LEU A 90 9.21 -13.53 11.03
CA LEU A 90 9.41 -12.13 11.40
C LEU A 90 9.50 -11.22 10.16
N GLY A 91 10.20 -11.67 9.12
CA GLY A 91 10.26 -10.96 7.84
C GLY A 91 8.89 -10.77 7.20
N LEU A 92 8.03 -11.79 7.23
CA LEU A 92 6.66 -11.70 6.72
C LEU A 92 5.80 -10.71 7.51
N ILE A 93 5.88 -10.76 8.85
CA ILE A 93 5.16 -9.81 9.71
C ILE A 93 5.62 -8.37 9.41
N ASN A 94 6.93 -8.14 9.33
CA ASN A 94 7.47 -6.82 9.07
C ASN A 94 7.22 -6.35 7.63
N MET A 95 7.22 -7.23 6.63
CA MET A 95 6.86 -6.91 5.25
C MET A 95 5.47 -6.27 5.18
N ILE A 96 4.47 -6.88 5.83
CA ILE A 96 3.10 -6.36 5.86
C ILE A 96 3.05 -4.98 6.55
N GLY A 97 3.69 -4.84 7.71
CA GLY A 97 3.71 -3.57 8.43
C GLY A 97 4.43 -2.45 7.66
N VAL A 98 5.50 -2.79 6.93
CA VAL A 98 6.27 -1.88 6.07
C VAL A 98 5.44 -1.42 4.88
N TRP A 99 4.67 -2.30 4.23
CA TRP A 99 3.75 -1.88 3.17
C TRP A 99 2.74 -0.84 3.64
N PHE A 100 2.28 -0.92 4.89
CA PHE A 100 1.37 0.10 5.43
C PHE A 100 2.08 1.41 5.78
N ILE A 101 3.17 1.36 6.56
CA ILE A 101 3.83 2.59 7.04
C ILE A 101 4.75 3.18 5.97
N PHE A 102 5.74 2.41 5.54
CA PHE A 102 6.73 2.89 4.57
C PHE A 102 6.13 3.04 3.17
N GLY A 103 5.20 2.14 2.81
CA GLY A 103 4.41 2.30 1.60
C GLY A 103 3.62 3.61 1.60
N ALA A 104 2.99 4.00 2.72
CA ALA A 104 2.32 5.30 2.83
C ALA A 104 3.27 6.50 2.71
N VAL A 105 4.48 6.41 3.29
CA VAL A 105 5.52 7.44 3.11
C VAL A 105 5.88 7.58 1.64
N LEU A 106 6.19 6.46 0.97
CA LEU A 106 6.54 6.46 -0.45
C LEU A 106 5.40 6.97 -1.31
N ASP A 107 4.17 6.56 -1.04
CA ASP A 107 2.98 7.00 -1.75
C ASP A 107 2.78 8.52 -1.60
N GLY A 108 2.98 9.07 -0.40
CA GLY A 108 2.97 10.50 -0.15
C GLY A 108 4.10 11.26 -0.86
N LEU A 109 5.31 10.69 -0.93
CA LEU A 109 6.43 11.27 -1.66
C LEU A 109 6.17 11.28 -3.16
N PHE A 110 5.78 10.14 -3.74
CA PHE A 110 5.42 10.02 -5.15
C PHE A 110 4.27 10.95 -5.51
N TRP A 111 3.25 11.03 -4.66
CA TRP A 111 2.19 12.01 -4.81
C TRP A 111 2.76 13.42 -4.87
N ARG A 112 3.58 13.84 -3.90
CA ARG A 112 4.14 15.20 -3.83
C ARG A 112 5.04 15.57 -5.02
N ILE A 113 5.83 14.66 -5.56
CA ILE A 113 6.75 14.94 -6.68
C ILE A 113 6.09 14.81 -8.05
N SER A 114 4.96 14.09 -8.14
CA SER A 114 4.26 13.86 -9.40
C SER A 114 3.62 15.13 -9.96
N SER A 115 3.60 15.24 -11.28
CA SER A 115 2.89 16.32 -11.98
C SER A 115 1.38 16.20 -11.81
N GLU A 116 0.65 17.31 -11.89
CA GLU A 116 -0.81 17.32 -11.77
C GLU A 116 -1.50 16.41 -12.79
N ASN A 117 -1.01 16.39 -14.03
CA ASN A 117 -1.56 15.53 -15.08
C ASN A 117 -1.39 14.04 -14.75
N PHE A 118 -0.26 13.67 -14.16
CA PHE A 118 -0.03 12.28 -13.76
C PHE A 118 -0.82 11.93 -12.49
N ARG A 119 -0.96 12.84 -11.54
CA ARG A 119 -1.85 12.68 -10.38
C ARG A 119 -3.31 12.45 -10.79
N ASP A 120 -3.79 13.22 -11.77
CA ASP A 120 -5.11 13.01 -12.35
C ASP A 120 -5.25 11.60 -12.95
N TYR A 121 -4.19 11.09 -13.60
CA TYR A 121 -4.18 9.72 -14.10
C TYR A 121 -4.22 8.68 -12.97
N VAL A 122 -3.47 8.88 -11.90
CA VAL A 122 -3.52 8.01 -10.71
C VAL A 122 -4.93 7.98 -10.13
N MET A 123 -5.56 9.14 -9.96
CA MET A 123 -6.95 9.24 -9.49
C MET A 123 -7.94 8.57 -10.46
N PHE A 124 -7.74 8.73 -11.77
CA PHE A 124 -8.54 8.03 -12.78
C PHE A 124 -8.43 6.51 -12.62
N ARG A 125 -7.21 5.97 -12.48
CA ARG A 125 -6.99 4.52 -12.27
C ARG A 125 -7.58 4.02 -10.96
N GLN A 126 -7.53 4.83 -9.91
CA GLN A 126 -8.19 4.54 -8.64
C GLN A 126 -9.71 4.50 -8.81
N LEU A 127 -10.31 5.47 -9.48
CA LEU A 127 -11.75 5.51 -9.77
C LEU A 127 -12.19 4.26 -10.55
N GLU A 128 -11.47 3.89 -11.63
CA GLU A 128 -11.75 2.68 -12.41
C GLU A 128 -11.65 1.39 -11.57
N SER A 129 -10.79 1.38 -10.56
CA SER A 129 -10.60 0.23 -9.66
C SER A 129 -11.67 0.14 -8.56
N GLY A 130 -12.52 1.18 -8.42
CA GLY A 130 -13.50 1.33 -7.34
C GLY A 130 -12.93 1.94 -6.05
N TRP A 131 -11.86 2.74 -6.19
CA TRP A 131 -11.01 3.31 -5.12
C TRP A 131 -10.96 4.84 -5.17
N GLY A 132 -12.03 5.49 -5.63
CA GLY A 132 -12.08 6.93 -5.84
C GLY A 132 -12.19 7.76 -4.56
N TYR A 133 -11.28 7.57 -3.60
CA TYR A 133 -11.20 8.31 -2.33
C TYR A 133 -10.04 9.30 -2.35
N ASP A 134 -10.10 10.35 -1.54
CA ASP A 134 -9.00 11.31 -1.43
C ASP A 134 -7.67 10.62 -1.04
N ILE A 135 -6.63 10.80 -1.87
CA ILE A 135 -5.34 10.13 -1.70
C ILE A 135 -4.64 10.54 -0.40
N LYS A 136 -4.78 11.79 0.05
CA LYS A 136 -4.16 12.23 1.31
C LYS A 136 -4.81 11.50 2.49
N GLN A 137 -6.13 11.32 2.46
CA GLN A 137 -6.85 10.56 3.47
C GLN A 137 -6.51 9.06 3.40
N GLN A 138 -6.33 8.49 2.21
CA GLN A 138 -5.84 7.11 2.04
C GLN A 138 -4.45 6.93 2.67
N ILE A 139 -3.50 7.84 2.41
CA ILE A 139 -2.14 7.81 3.00
C ILE A 139 -2.20 7.86 4.53
N ILE A 140 -2.97 8.79 5.11
CA ILE A 140 -3.13 8.88 6.57
C ILE A 140 -3.76 7.60 7.14
N THR A 141 -4.72 7.02 6.43
CA THR A 141 -5.39 5.77 6.82
C THR A 141 -4.42 4.60 6.83
N LEU A 142 -3.57 4.49 5.81
CA LEU A 142 -2.51 3.47 5.75
C LEU A 142 -1.56 3.56 6.94
N PHE A 143 -1.15 4.77 7.33
CA PHE A 143 -0.37 4.99 8.55
C PHE A 143 -1.08 4.49 9.81
N LYS A 144 -2.36 4.84 9.98
CA LYS A 144 -3.16 4.39 11.13
C LYS A 144 -3.27 2.87 11.19
N ILE A 145 -3.55 2.23 10.05
CA ILE A 145 -3.62 0.77 9.93
C ILE A 145 -2.27 0.15 10.28
N GLY A 146 -1.17 0.68 9.74
CA GLY A 146 0.18 0.21 10.03
C GLY A 146 0.55 0.31 11.51
N PHE A 147 0.19 1.41 12.17
CA PHE A 147 0.43 1.58 13.61
C PHE A 147 -0.36 0.57 14.44
N VAL A 148 -1.66 0.42 14.19
CA VAL A 148 -2.50 -0.58 14.86
C VAL A 148 -1.98 -2.00 14.60
N TYR A 149 -1.58 -2.29 13.37
CA TYR A 149 -0.98 -3.57 12.99
C TYR A 149 0.25 -3.90 13.85
N TYR A 150 1.20 -2.97 13.98
CA TYR A 150 2.40 -3.21 14.80
C TYR A 150 2.07 -3.34 16.28
N LEU A 151 1.11 -2.57 16.81
CA LEU A 151 0.67 -2.72 18.20
C LEU A 151 0.10 -4.11 18.47
N VAL A 152 -0.74 -4.62 17.55
CA VAL A 152 -1.37 -5.95 17.68
C VAL A 152 -0.35 -7.07 17.48
N MET A 153 0.62 -6.90 16.56
CA MET A 153 1.64 -7.90 16.29
C MET A 153 2.81 -7.87 17.28
N LEU A 154 2.96 -6.80 18.09
CA LEU A 154 4.06 -6.67 19.05
C LEU A 154 4.18 -7.86 20.01
N PRO A 155 3.12 -8.38 20.65
CA PRO A 155 3.23 -9.54 21.53
C PRO A 155 3.74 -10.79 20.80
N LEU A 156 3.30 -11.00 19.56
CA LEU A 156 3.75 -12.12 18.74
C LEU A 156 5.22 -11.97 18.35
N ILE A 157 5.64 -10.76 17.95
CA ILE A 157 7.05 -10.45 17.65
C ILE A 157 7.92 -10.73 18.88
N LEU A 158 7.50 -10.27 20.06
CA LEU A 158 8.23 -10.51 21.31
C LEU A 158 8.31 -12.00 21.65
N PHE A 159 7.22 -12.74 21.54
CA PHE A 159 7.19 -14.20 21.78
C PHE A 159 8.11 -14.98 20.83
N LEU A 160 8.24 -14.55 19.57
CA LEU A 160 9.13 -15.19 18.61
C LEU A 160 10.61 -14.92 18.92
N LEU A 161 10.90 -13.73 19.47
CA LEU A 161 12.26 -13.28 19.75
C LEU A 161 12.79 -13.77 21.10
N PHE A 162 11.95 -13.83 22.14
CA PHE A 162 12.31 -14.24 23.49
C PHE A 162 11.76 -15.64 23.79
#